data_AF-A0A538AEU5-F1
#
_entry.id   AF-A0A538AEU5-F1
#
_cell.length_a   1.000
_cell.length_b   1.000
_cell.length_c   1.000
_cell.angle_alpha   90.00
_cell.angle_beta   90.00
_cell.angle_gamma   90.00
#
_symmetry.space_group_name_H-M   'P 1'
#
loop_
_entity.id
_entity.type
_entity.pdbx_description
1 polymer ?
#
loop_
_entity_poly.entity_id
_entity_poly.type
_entity_poly.pdbx_seq_one_letter_code
_entity_poly.pdbx_strand_id
1 'polypeptide(L)'
;MADIFTECVVAPGYEDAALEILGSKKNLRLLVLEGTPQPGLSFRAISGGFLVQDPDVSIESRDQMKVVTKATPTEDQWRDLLFAWRVCKHVRSNAIVLARDGATVGIGAGQVSRVDAADIAARKAGDRAKGSVMASDAFFPFRDGLDAGAVAGAVAVIQPGGSVRDDEVIAAANEHGIAMVLTGTRHFRHG
;
A
#
# COMPACT_ATOMS: atom_id res chain seq x y z
N MET A 1 10.77 -1.15 21.40
CA MET A 1 11.54 -2.02 20.47
C MET A 1 12.36 -3.07 21.22
N ALA A 2 12.96 -2.75 22.38
CA ALA A 2 13.67 -3.74 23.19
C ALA A 2 12.78 -4.94 23.62
N ASP A 3 11.49 -4.75 23.81
CA ASP A 3 10.59 -5.84 24.25
C ASP A 3 9.96 -6.63 23.10
N ILE A 4 10.19 -6.21 21.85
CA ILE A 4 9.68 -6.89 20.66
C ILE A 4 10.78 -7.82 20.15
N PHE A 5 10.42 -9.08 19.85
CA PHE A 5 11.32 -9.96 19.13
C PHE A 5 11.58 -9.38 17.75
N THR A 6 12.85 -9.06 17.45
CA THR A 6 13.25 -8.41 16.20
C THR A 6 14.46 -9.14 15.66
N GLU A 7 14.37 -9.51 14.39
CA GLU A 7 15.40 -10.29 13.72
C GLU A 7 16.55 -9.43 13.20
N CYS A 8 16.23 -8.29 12.61
CA CYS A 8 17.15 -7.37 11.98
C CYS A 8 16.63 -5.94 12.10
N VAL A 9 17.53 -4.99 12.36
CA VAL A 9 17.28 -3.56 12.21
C VAL A 9 18.31 -3.03 11.20
N VAL A 10 17.83 -2.27 10.23
CA VAL A 10 18.65 -1.58 9.24
C VAL A 10 18.38 -0.09 9.38
N ALA A 11 19.43 0.71 9.50
CA ALA A 11 19.34 2.16 9.66
C ALA A 11 20.48 2.85 8.89
N PRO A 12 20.36 4.15 8.57
CA PRO A 12 21.46 4.93 8.00
C PRO A 12 22.63 5.13 8.97
N GLY A 13 22.41 4.89 10.26
CA GLY A 13 23.37 4.96 11.34
C GLY A 13 22.69 4.71 12.68
N TYR A 14 23.48 4.56 13.74
CA TYR A 14 22.98 4.40 15.11
C TYR A 14 23.73 5.35 16.04
N GLU A 15 23.02 5.92 16.99
CA GLU A 15 23.62 6.59 18.13
C GLU A 15 24.23 5.56 19.09
N ASP A 16 25.29 5.93 19.81
CA ASP A 16 25.97 5.04 20.77
C ASP A 16 24.99 4.47 21.81
N ALA A 17 24.07 5.31 22.31
CA ALA A 17 23.03 4.89 23.25
C ALA A 17 22.07 3.85 22.64
N ALA A 18 21.78 3.93 21.34
CA ALA A 18 20.94 2.95 20.66
C ALA A 18 21.67 1.61 20.49
N LEU A 19 22.98 1.63 20.21
CA LEU A 19 23.81 0.44 20.10
C LEU A 19 23.94 -0.29 21.44
N GLU A 20 24.08 0.43 22.56
CA GLU A 20 24.13 -0.16 23.89
C GLU A 20 22.84 -0.94 24.22
N ILE A 21 21.68 -0.34 23.93
CA ILE A 21 20.37 -0.95 24.18
C ILE A 21 20.13 -2.14 23.24
N LEU A 22 20.29 -1.94 21.93
CA LEU A 22 19.96 -2.95 20.93
C LEU A 22 20.98 -4.09 20.89
N GLY A 23 22.26 -3.78 21.13
CA GLY A 23 23.37 -4.74 21.17
C GLY A 23 23.29 -5.72 22.33
N SER A 24 22.52 -5.41 23.38
CA SER A 24 22.23 -6.36 24.47
C SER A 24 21.50 -7.63 23.98
N LYS A 25 20.82 -7.57 22.83
CA LYS A 25 20.13 -8.71 22.21
C LYS A 25 21.09 -9.54 21.34
N LYS A 26 21.61 -10.65 21.90
CA LYS A 26 22.59 -11.55 21.25
C LYS A 26 22.30 -11.94 19.79
N ASN A 27 21.03 -12.09 19.41
CA ASN A 27 20.64 -12.55 18.06
C ASN A 27 20.12 -11.43 17.15
N LEU A 28 20.06 -10.18 17.62
CA LEU A 28 19.61 -9.06 16.81
C LEU A 28 20.72 -8.65 15.83
N ARG A 29 20.42 -8.69 14.53
CA ARG A 29 21.33 -8.16 13.50
C ARG A 29 21.13 -6.65 13.37
N LEU A 30 22.17 -5.88 13.64
CA LEU A 30 22.19 -4.43 13.39
C LEU A 30 23.02 -4.17 12.14
N LEU A 31 22.39 -3.62 11.11
CA LEU A 31 23.05 -3.28 9.85
C LEU A 31 22.98 -1.77 9.64
N VAL A 32 24.08 -1.20 9.16
CA VAL A 32 24.15 0.18 8.68
C VAL A 32 24.07 0.14 7.16
N LEU A 33 23.13 0.90 6.60
CA LEU A 33 23.02 1.12 5.15
C LEU A 33 23.22 2.61 4.86
N GLU A 34 24.41 2.95 4.39
CA GLU A 34 24.74 4.34 4.05
C GLU A 34 24.15 4.75 2.70
N GLY A 35 23.56 5.95 2.65
CA GLY A 35 23.00 6.53 1.44
C GLY A 35 21.71 5.86 0.94
N THR A 36 21.21 6.36 -0.19
CA THR A 36 20.05 5.79 -0.87
C THR A 36 20.56 4.89 -2.00
N PRO A 37 20.27 3.57 -1.98
CA PRO A 37 20.62 2.70 -3.09
C PRO A 37 20.07 3.23 -4.40
N GLN A 38 20.94 3.39 -5.40
CA GLN A 38 20.48 3.77 -6.73
C GLN A 38 19.82 2.56 -7.39
N PRO A 39 18.58 2.69 -7.88
CA PRO A 39 17.87 1.59 -8.51
C PRO A 39 18.61 1.16 -9.78
N GLY A 40 19.22 -0.04 -9.75
CA GLY A 40 19.74 -0.72 -10.94
C GLY A 40 18.69 -1.57 -11.62
N LEU A 41 19.07 -2.27 -12.70
CA LEU A 41 18.18 -3.23 -13.36
C LEU A 41 17.68 -4.30 -12.39
N SER A 42 16.39 -4.62 -12.50
CA SER A 42 15.75 -5.69 -11.72
C SER A 42 15.80 -6.99 -12.51
N PHE A 43 16.36 -8.03 -11.90
CA PHE A 43 16.48 -9.36 -12.50
C PHE A 43 15.51 -10.34 -11.83
N ARG A 44 14.83 -11.15 -12.64
CA ARG A 44 13.98 -12.24 -12.16
C ARG A 44 14.39 -13.55 -12.81
N ALA A 45 14.93 -14.47 -12.02
CA ALA A 45 15.27 -15.81 -12.50
C ALA A 45 14.02 -16.59 -12.93
N ILE A 46 14.14 -17.31 -14.05
CA ILE A 46 13.17 -18.26 -14.57
C ILE A 46 13.90 -19.54 -15.01
N SER A 47 13.18 -20.64 -15.24
CA SER A 47 13.82 -21.84 -15.78
C SER A 47 14.50 -21.51 -17.12
N GLY A 48 15.79 -21.80 -17.22
CA GLY A 48 16.59 -21.55 -18.43
C GLY A 48 17.13 -20.13 -18.60
N GLY A 49 16.91 -19.20 -17.67
CA GLY A 49 17.47 -17.84 -17.79
C GLY A 49 16.92 -16.83 -16.78
N PHE A 50 16.79 -15.58 -17.21
CA PHE A 50 16.24 -14.49 -16.39
C PHE A 50 15.54 -13.44 -17.25
N LEU A 51 14.59 -12.74 -16.64
CA LEU A 51 13.99 -11.52 -17.14
C LEU A 51 14.74 -10.32 -16.57
N VAL A 52 14.79 -9.23 -17.35
CA VAL A 52 15.37 -7.94 -16.95
C VAL A 52 14.35 -6.85 -17.17
N GLN A 53 14.18 -5.97 -16.20
CA GLN A 53 13.30 -4.81 -16.31
C GLN A 53 13.86 -3.63 -15.51
N ASP A 54 13.42 -2.42 -15.85
CA ASP A 54 13.60 -1.27 -14.97
C ASP A 54 12.81 -1.48 -13.68
N PRO A 55 13.37 -1.09 -12.52
CA PRO A 55 12.63 -1.12 -11.27
C PRO A 55 11.52 -0.06 -11.28
N ASP A 56 10.40 -0.38 -10.64
CA ASP A 56 9.35 0.59 -10.41
C ASP A 56 9.81 1.62 -9.37
N VAL A 57 10.24 2.79 -9.86
CA VAL A 57 10.72 3.93 -9.06
C VAL A 57 9.77 5.13 -9.08
N SER A 58 8.61 5.00 -9.75
CA SER A 58 7.69 6.13 -9.87
C SER A 58 7.09 6.52 -8.51
N ILE A 59 6.86 7.82 -8.37
CA ILE A 59 6.19 8.43 -7.23
C ILE A 59 5.23 9.44 -7.83
N GLU A 60 3.97 9.08 -7.88
CA GLU A 60 2.93 9.93 -8.46
C GLU A 60 2.62 11.09 -7.51
N SER A 61 2.48 12.28 -8.08
CA SER A 61 2.07 13.48 -7.36
C SER A 61 0.55 13.70 -7.48
N ARG A 62 -0.02 14.41 -6.51
CA ARG A 62 -1.47 14.65 -6.44
C ARG A 62 -2.02 15.34 -7.70
N ASP A 63 -1.24 16.21 -8.33
CA ASP A 63 -1.62 16.92 -9.56
C ASP A 63 -1.77 16.01 -10.80
N GLN A 64 -1.18 14.82 -10.76
CA GLN A 64 -1.34 13.80 -11.80
C GLN A 64 -2.60 12.95 -11.60
N MET A 65 -3.25 13.06 -10.44
CA MET A 65 -4.37 12.21 -10.04
C MET A 65 -5.73 12.90 -10.27
N LYS A 66 -6.77 12.09 -10.48
CA LYS A 66 -8.12 12.58 -10.74
C LYS A 66 -9.09 12.11 -9.68
N VAL A 67 -9.81 13.04 -9.04
CA VAL A 67 -11.00 12.71 -8.24
C VAL A 67 -12.16 12.42 -9.20
N VAL A 68 -12.78 11.25 -9.08
CA VAL A 68 -13.81 10.76 -10.01
C VAL A 68 -15.20 10.60 -9.38
N THR A 69 -15.32 10.86 -8.09
CA THR A 69 -16.57 10.82 -7.32
C THR A 69 -17.09 12.21 -6.99
N LYS A 70 -18.34 12.28 -6.51
CA LYS A 70 -18.97 13.49 -5.96
C LYS A 70 -18.30 13.93 -4.67
N ALA A 71 -17.99 12.98 -3.79
CA ALA A 71 -17.19 13.23 -2.59
C ALA A 71 -15.74 13.51 -2.98
N THR A 72 -15.14 14.52 -2.35
CA THR A 72 -13.74 14.89 -2.54
C THR A 72 -12.94 14.56 -1.27
N PRO A 73 -11.69 14.08 -1.38
CA PRO A 73 -10.89 13.84 -0.20
C PRO A 73 -10.55 15.16 0.51
N THR A 74 -10.64 15.16 1.84
CA THR A 74 -10.06 16.20 2.70
C THR A 74 -8.52 16.17 2.62
N GLU A 75 -7.84 17.19 3.14
CA GLU A 75 -6.37 17.22 3.13
C GLU A 75 -5.74 16.09 3.97
N ASP A 76 -6.37 15.72 5.09
CA ASP A 76 -5.94 14.56 5.89
C ASP A 76 -6.11 13.24 5.12
N GLN A 77 -7.24 13.08 4.43
CA GLN A 77 -7.47 11.92 3.57
C GLN A 77 -6.48 11.90 2.39
N TRP A 78 -6.15 13.04 1.80
CA TRP A 78 -5.13 13.12 0.74
C TRP A 78 -3.75 12.67 1.22
N ARG A 79 -3.32 13.13 2.40
CA ARG A 79 -2.06 12.67 3.01
C ARG A 79 -2.07 11.15 3.17
N ASP A 80 -3.14 10.60 3.72
CA ASP A 80 -3.25 9.17 3.98
C ASP A 80 -3.38 8.36 2.68
N LEU A 81 -4.07 8.87 1.64
CA LEU A 81 -4.18 8.21 0.34
C LEU A 81 -2.82 8.12 -0.35
N LEU A 82 -2.05 9.20 -0.35
CA LEU A 82 -0.70 9.21 -0.92
C LEU A 82 0.26 8.30 -0.13
N PHE A 83 0.12 8.26 1.20
CA PHE A 83 0.85 7.31 2.04
C PHE A 83 0.48 5.86 1.69
N ALA A 84 -0.82 5.54 1.69
CA ALA A 84 -1.32 4.20 1.39
C ALA A 84 -0.90 3.74 -0.01
N TRP A 85 -0.95 4.63 -1.01
CA TRP A 85 -0.54 4.39 -2.39
C TRP A 85 0.93 3.98 -2.48
N ARG A 86 1.82 4.76 -1.85
CA ARG A 86 3.26 4.47 -1.79
C ARG A 86 3.54 3.14 -1.09
N VAL A 87 2.82 2.83 0.00
CA VAL A 87 2.96 1.54 0.67
C VAL A 87 2.48 0.40 -0.23
N CYS A 88 1.33 0.56 -0.88
CA CYS A 88 0.69 -0.46 -1.71
C CYS A 88 1.61 -0.95 -2.84
N LYS A 89 2.38 -0.05 -3.45
CA LYS A 89 3.44 -0.36 -4.43
C LYS A 89 4.48 -1.39 -3.96
N HIS A 90 4.73 -1.48 -2.65
CA HIS A 90 5.68 -2.43 -2.07
C HIS A 90 5.05 -3.73 -1.59
N VAL A 91 3.72 -3.83 -1.60
CA VAL A 91 2.98 -5.03 -1.22
C VAL A 91 2.84 -5.97 -2.43
N ARG A 92 2.94 -7.28 -2.21
CA ARG A 92 2.76 -8.26 -3.31
C ARG A 92 1.32 -8.26 -3.80
N SER A 93 1.14 -8.31 -5.12
CA SER A 93 -0.17 -8.27 -5.78
C SER A 93 -0.95 -9.59 -5.67
N ASN A 94 -2.29 -9.58 -5.68
CA ASN A 94 -3.16 -8.39 -5.57
C ASN A 94 -3.10 -7.81 -4.15
N ALA A 95 -2.97 -6.48 -4.06
CA ALA A 95 -2.75 -5.79 -2.79
C ALA A 95 -3.85 -4.78 -2.48
N ILE A 96 -4.31 -4.81 -1.23
CA ILE A 96 -5.16 -3.77 -0.62
C ILE A 96 -4.50 -3.30 0.67
N VAL A 97 -4.34 -1.99 0.80
CA VAL A 97 -3.78 -1.34 1.99
C VAL A 97 -4.81 -0.39 2.57
N LEU A 98 -5.16 -0.59 3.84
CA LEU A 98 -5.91 0.37 4.64
C LEU A 98 -4.92 1.19 5.48
N ALA A 99 -5.07 2.50 5.47
CA ALA A 99 -4.22 3.41 6.24
C ALA A 99 -5.03 4.54 6.88
N ARG A 100 -4.53 5.04 8.00
CA ARG A 100 -5.13 6.17 8.72
C ARG A 100 -4.04 6.85 9.55
N ASP A 101 -4.07 8.17 9.62
CA ASP A 101 -3.16 8.98 10.43
C ASP A 101 -1.68 8.68 10.13
N GLY A 102 -1.35 8.50 8.84
CA GLY A 102 0.01 8.21 8.38
C GLY A 102 0.54 6.80 8.69
N ALA A 103 -0.31 5.87 9.11
CA ALA A 103 0.07 4.49 9.43
C ALA A 103 -0.82 3.46 8.73
N THR A 104 -0.27 2.28 8.41
CA THR A 104 -1.08 1.17 7.92
C THR A 104 -1.87 0.55 9.06
N VAL A 105 -3.15 0.31 8.83
CA VAL A 105 -4.03 -0.35 9.80
C VAL A 105 -4.36 -1.79 9.38
N GLY A 106 -4.40 -2.07 8.07
CA GLY A 106 -4.64 -3.41 7.54
C GLY A 106 -4.00 -3.59 6.16
N ILE A 107 -3.46 -4.78 5.89
CA ILE A 107 -2.84 -5.12 4.60
C ILE A 107 -3.26 -6.53 4.16
N GLY A 108 -3.95 -6.59 3.03
CA GLY A 108 -4.17 -7.81 2.25
C GLY A 108 -3.13 -7.90 1.15
N ALA A 109 -2.30 -8.94 1.18
CA ALA A 109 -1.14 -9.07 0.30
C ALA A 109 -1.14 -10.43 -0.41
N GLY A 110 -0.74 -10.45 -1.68
CA GLY A 110 -0.42 -11.66 -2.42
C GLY A 110 -1.63 -12.53 -2.76
N GLN A 111 -2.83 -11.95 -2.84
CA GLN A 111 -4.04 -12.72 -3.11
C GLN A 111 -4.29 -12.88 -4.62
N VAL A 112 -4.91 -14.01 -4.98
CA VAL A 112 -5.33 -14.28 -6.36
C VAL A 112 -6.52 -13.40 -6.74
N SER A 113 -7.46 -13.20 -5.81
CA SER A 113 -8.60 -12.29 -5.97
C SER A 113 -8.41 -10.98 -5.23
N ARG A 114 -8.90 -9.88 -5.80
CA ARG A 114 -8.79 -8.54 -5.19
C ARG A 114 -9.77 -8.34 -4.05
N VAL A 115 -10.96 -8.95 -4.11
CA VAL A 115 -11.91 -8.92 -2.98
C VAL A 115 -11.35 -9.66 -1.77
N ASP A 116 -10.67 -10.80 -1.96
CA ASP A 116 -9.99 -11.50 -0.85
C ASP A 116 -8.91 -10.64 -0.20
N ALA A 117 -8.16 -9.86 -1.00
CA ALA A 117 -7.20 -8.89 -0.46
C ALA A 117 -7.90 -7.82 0.37
N ALA A 118 -9.04 -7.31 -0.09
CA ALA A 118 -9.83 -6.32 0.65
C ALA A 118 -10.36 -6.89 1.98
N ASP A 119 -10.92 -8.10 1.96
CA ASP A 119 -11.44 -8.79 3.14
C ASP A 119 -10.34 -9.07 4.17
N ILE A 120 -9.16 -9.51 3.72
CA ILE A 120 -8.00 -9.72 4.61
C ILE A 120 -7.52 -8.39 5.20
N ALA A 121 -7.45 -7.32 4.41
CA ALA A 121 -7.05 -6.01 4.89
C ALA A 121 -8.03 -5.49 5.96
N ALA A 122 -9.33 -5.56 5.68
CA ALA A 122 -10.41 -5.18 6.59
C ALA A 122 -10.36 -5.98 7.89
N ARG A 123 -10.25 -7.31 7.81
CA ARG A 123 -10.17 -8.19 8.98
C ARG A 123 -8.95 -7.91 9.85
N LYS A 124 -7.79 -7.64 9.26
CA LYS A 124 -6.57 -7.27 10.01
C LYS A 124 -6.67 -5.88 10.65
N ALA A 125 -7.35 -4.95 10.00
CA ALA A 125 -7.59 -3.63 10.55
C ALA A 125 -8.54 -3.67 11.76
N GLY A 126 -9.59 -4.48 11.69
CA GLY A 126 -10.63 -4.52 12.72
C GLY A 126 -11.28 -3.13 12.86
N ASP A 127 -11.51 -2.68 14.10
CA ASP A 127 -12.11 -1.36 14.34
C ASP A 127 -11.28 -0.18 13.81
N ARG A 128 -9.98 -0.37 13.56
CA ARG A 128 -9.10 0.67 13.01
C ARG A 128 -9.39 0.98 11.53
N ALA A 129 -10.18 0.14 10.84
CA ALA A 129 -10.64 0.42 9.48
C ALA A 129 -11.63 1.59 9.40
N LYS A 130 -12.37 1.87 10.48
CA LYS A 130 -13.35 2.96 10.48
C LYS A 130 -12.65 4.30 10.31
N GLY A 131 -13.03 5.04 9.27
CA GLY A 131 -12.42 6.31 8.90
C GLY A 131 -11.06 6.19 8.21
N SER A 132 -10.61 4.98 7.85
CA SER A 132 -9.36 4.81 7.10
C SER A 132 -9.54 5.16 5.62
N VAL A 133 -8.44 5.31 4.91
CA VAL A 133 -8.42 5.29 3.45
C VAL A 133 -8.00 3.91 2.94
N MET A 134 -8.25 3.63 1.66
CA MET A 134 -7.88 2.37 1.02
C MET A 134 -7.08 2.62 -0.26
N ALA A 135 -5.98 1.88 -0.46
CA ALA A 135 -5.23 1.85 -1.71
C ALA A 135 -5.27 0.46 -2.33
N SER A 136 -5.39 0.41 -3.67
CA SER A 136 -5.42 -0.81 -4.47
C SER A 136 -4.37 -0.75 -5.58
N ASP A 137 -3.40 -1.66 -5.58
CA ASP A 137 -2.23 -1.63 -6.49
C ASP A 137 -2.58 -1.71 -7.99
N ALA A 138 -3.74 -2.29 -8.31
CA ALA A 138 -4.35 -2.29 -9.63
C ALA A 138 -5.83 -1.89 -9.55
N PHE A 139 -6.49 -1.77 -10.70
CA PHE A 139 -7.90 -1.42 -10.75
C PHE A 139 -8.80 -2.47 -10.11
N PHE A 140 -9.98 -2.04 -9.65
CA PHE A 140 -11.04 -2.95 -9.21
C PHE A 140 -11.74 -3.55 -10.43
N PRO A 141 -11.71 -4.88 -10.63
CA PRO A 141 -12.38 -5.49 -11.77
C PRO A 141 -13.91 -5.48 -11.61
N PHE A 142 -14.41 -5.45 -10.37
CA PHE A 142 -15.81 -5.40 -9.99
C PHE A 142 -15.98 -4.51 -8.75
N ARG A 143 -17.21 -4.10 -8.43
CA ARG A 143 -17.48 -3.24 -7.26
C ARG A 143 -17.27 -3.94 -5.91
N ASP A 144 -17.24 -5.27 -5.87
CA ASP A 144 -17.12 -6.07 -4.65
C ASP A 144 -15.92 -5.73 -3.77
N GLY A 145 -14.74 -5.53 -4.37
CA GLY A 145 -13.53 -5.13 -3.64
C GLY A 145 -13.62 -3.72 -3.05
N LEU A 146 -14.34 -2.81 -3.71
CA LEU A 146 -14.65 -1.49 -3.18
C LEU A 146 -15.65 -1.58 -2.03
N ASP A 147 -16.74 -2.33 -2.24
CA ASP A 147 -17.81 -2.53 -1.25
C ASP A 147 -17.25 -3.15 0.04
N ALA A 148 -16.31 -4.09 -0.05
CA ALA A 148 -15.63 -4.67 1.11
C ALA A 148 -14.88 -3.61 1.94
N GLY A 149 -14.16 -2.69 1.27
CA GLY A 149 -13.52 -1.55 1.94
C GLY A 149 -14.52 -0.58 2.56
N ALA A 150 -15.63 -0.31 1.87
CA ALA A 150 -16.71 0.54 2.37
C ALA A 150 -17.36 -0.04 3.64
N VAL A 151 -17.68 -1.34 3.63
CA VAL A 151 -18.24 -2.06 4.79
C VAL A 151 -17.28 -2.03 5.99
N ALA A 152 -15.97 -2.10 5.74
CA ALA A 152 -14.96 -1.96 6.79
C ALA A 152 -14.89 -0.54 7.37
N GLY A 153 -15.45 0.46 6.68
CA GLY A 153 -15.51 1.85 7.10
C GLY A 153 -14.47 2.75 6.43
N ALA A 154 -13.91 2.35 5.29
CA ALA A 154 -13.04 3.23 4.51
C ALA A 154 -13.82 4.42 3.94
N VAL A 155 -13.26 5.62 4.03
CA VAL A 155 -13.91 6.88 3.63
C VAL A 155 -13.37 7.48 2.33
N ALA A 156 -12.21 7.00 1.88
CA ALA A 156 -11.63 7.37 0.60
C ALA A 156 -10.80 6.21 0.01
N VAL A 157 -10.68 6.17 -1.32
CA VAL A 157 -10.04 5.09 -2.08
C VAL A 157 -9.14 5.66 -3.17
N ILE A 158 -7.98 5.07 -3.37
CA ILE A 158 -7.05 5.37 -4.48
C ILE A 158 -6.71 4.09 -5.25
N GLN A 159 -6.82 4.16 -6.58
CA GLN A 159 -6.56 3.05 -7.50
C GLN A 159 -6.12 3.59 -8.88
N PRO A 160 -5.60 2.77 -9.81
CA PRO A 160 -5.18 3.28 -11.12
C PRO A 160 -6.33 3.73 -12.03
N GLY A 161 -7.47 3.04 -11.99
CA GLY A 161 -8.47 3.07 -13.05
C GLY A 161 -8.04 2.28 -14.29
N GLY A 162 -8.82 2.38 -15.36
CA GLY A 162 -8.62 1.69 -16.63
C GLY A 162 -9.41 0.40 -16.79
N SER A 163 -10.36 0.11 -15.91
CA SER A 163 -11.30 -1.00 -16.09
C SER A 163 -12.40 -0.60 -17.08
N VAL A 164 -12.85 -1.54 -17.91
CA VAL A 164 -14.09 -1.37 -18.69
C VAL A 164 -15.32 -1.21 -17.80
N ARG A 165 -15.19 -1.50 -16.50
CA ARG A 165 -16.22 -1.37 -15.47
C ARG A 165 -15.96 -0.24 -14.47
N ASP A 166 -15.07 0.70 -14.78
CA ASP A 166 -14.78 1.82 -13.85
C ASP A 166 -16.05 2.59 -13.46
N ASP A 167 -17.00 2.79 -14.40
CA ASP A 167 -18.26 3.47 -14.11
C ASP A 167 -19.09 2.77 -13.03
N GLU A 168 -19.09 1.43 -13.01
CA GLU A 168 -19.77 0.62 -11.99
C GLU A 168 -19.14 0.82 -10.60
N VAL A 169 -17.81 0.80 -10.54
CA VAL A 169 -17.04 0.97 -9.30
C VAL A 169 -17.15 2.43 -8.79
N ILE A 170 -17.12 3.41 -9.69
CA ILE A 170 -17.29 4.83 -9.34
C ILE A 170 -18.72 5.09 -8.84
N ALA A 171 -19.73 4.48 -9.47
CA ALA A 171 -21.11 4.57 -8.99
C ALA A 171 -21.24 4.01 -7.57
N ALA A 172 -20.66 2.83 -7.30
CA ALA A 172 -20.63 2.23 -5.98
C ALA A 172 -19.92 3.13 -4.94
N ALA A 173 -18.81 3.79 -5.30
CA ALA A 173 -18.15 4.72 -4.38
C ALA A 173 -19.05 5.92 -4.04
N ASN A 174 -19.77 6.45 -5.03
CA ASN A 174 -20.74 7.52 -4.82
C ASN A 174 -21.92 7.08 -3.94
N GLU A 175 -22.41 5.84 -4.09
CA GLU A 175 -23.47 5.27 -3.24
C GLU A 175 -23.04 5.22 -1.77
N HIS A 176 -21.79 4.85 -1.51
CA HIS A 176 -21.21 4.82 -0.15
C HIS A 176 -20.75 6.19 0.36
N GLY A 177 -20.80 7.25 -0.45
CA GLY A 177 -20.26 8.56 -0.11
C GLY A 177 -18.73 8.59 0.04
N ILE A 178 -18.04 7.64 -0.60
CA ILE A 178 -16.58 7.48 -0.55
C ILE A 178 -15.93 8.32 -1.65
N ALA A 179 -14.88 9.06 -1.30
CA ALA A 179 -14.08 9.76 -2.30
C ALA A 179 -13.17 8.77 -3.05
N MET A 180 -13.17 8.78 -4.38
CA MET A 180 -12.31 7.94 -5.21
C MET A 180 -11.33 8.77 -6.04
N VAL A 181 -10.07 8.35 -6.02
CA VAL A 181 -8.97 8.94 -6.76
C VAL A 181 -8.40 7.92 -7.75
N LEU A 182 -8.26 8.32 -9.01
CA LEU A 182 -7.58 7.57 -10.05
C LEU A 182 -6.16 8.10 -10.29
N THR A 183 -5.17 7.21 -10.33
CA THR A 183 -3.75 7.57 -10.54
C THR A 183 -3.28 7.41 -11.98
N GLY A 184 -3.91 6.55 -12.77
CA GLY A 184 -3.44 6.18 -14.11
C GLY A 184 -2.21 5.26 -14.13
N THR A 185 -1.62 4.94 -12.98
CA THR A 185 -0.41 4.09 -12.86
C THR A 185 -0.70 2.85 -12.03
N ARG A 186 -0.30 1.68 -12.52
CA ARG A 186 -0.43 0.40 -11.81
C ARG A 186 0.91 -0.04 -11.23
N HIS A 187 0.93 -0.39 -9.94
CA HIS A 187 2.13 -0.90 -9.25
C HIS A 187 2.03 -2.41 -9.00
N PHE A 188 2.09 -3.20 -10.06
CA PHE A 188 2.00 -4.64 -9.94
C PHE A 188 3.34 -5.23 -9.45
N ARG A 189 3.31 -6.06 -8.40
CA ARG A 189 4.50 -6.70 -7.82
C ARG A 189 4.30 -8.18 -7.56
N HIS A 190 4.97 -9.01 -8.35
CA HIS A 190 5.12 -10.43 -8.04
C HIS A 190 6.23 -10.67 -7.01
N GLY A 191 6.04 -11.73 -6.22
CA GLY A 191 7.01 -12.23 -5.26
C GLY A 191 8.09 -13.06 -5.90
#